data_AF-A0A382GBY1-F1
#
_entry.id   AF-A0A382GBY1-F1
#
_cell.length_a   1.000
_cell.length_b   1.000
_cell.length_c   1.000
_cell.angle_alpha   90.00
_cell.angle_beta   90.00
_cell.angle_gamma   90.00
#
_symmetry.space_group_name_H-M   'P 1'
#
loop_
_entity.id
_entity.type
_entity.pdbx_description
1 polymer ?
#
loop_
_entity_poly.entity_id
_entity_poly.type
_entity_poly.pdbx_seq_one_letter_code
_entity_poly.pdbx_strand_id
1 'polypeptide(L)'
;MLEISLKEPDDFLKVRETLSRIGVASRKERKLYQSCHILHKQGRYFIVHFKELFALDGKQTNLSENDIARRNTITNLLKDWGLVEVLGEAEPVAPLSQIKVLSYSEKEDWTLETKYNIGKKKEV
;
A
#
# COMPACT_ATOMS: atom_id res chain seq x y z
N MET A 1 5.41 10.02 0.59
CA MET A 1 3.98 9.70 0.48
C MET A 1 3.54 10.19 -0.88
N LEU A 2 2.69 9.47 -1.59
CA LEU A 2 2.21 9.90 -2.91
C LEU A 2 0.75 10.31 -2.80
N GLU A 3 0.46 11.56 -3.13
CA GLU A 3 -0.89 12.10 -3.03
C GLU A 3 -1.77 11.58 -4.17
N ILE A 4 -3.02 11.28 -3.83
CA ILE A 4 -4.04 10.80 -4.75
C ILE A 4 -5.37 11.51 -4.50
N SER A 5 -6.25 11.50 -5.49
CA SER A 5 -7.67 11.75 -5.30
C SER A 5 -8.50 10.48 -5.49
N LEU A 6 -9.64 10.45 -4.83
CA LEU A 6 -10.67 9.42 -4.97
C LEU A 6 -11.87 10.04 -5.69
N LYS A 7 -12.58 9.24 -6.47
CA LYS A 7 -13.81 9.69 -7.14
C LYS A 7 -14.91 9.93 -6.12
N GLU A 8 -15.08 8.98 -5.21
CA GLU A 8 -16.04 9.07 -4.09
C GLU A 8 -15.33 8.78 -2.76
N PRO A 9 -15.74 9.40 -1.63
CA PRO A 9 -15.14 9.12 -0.32
C PRO A 9 -15.18 7.63 0.07
N ASP A 10 -16.23 6.91 -0.33
CA ASP A 10 -16.42 5.48 -0.04
C ASP A 10 -15.43 4.57 -0.81
N ASP A 11 -14.82 5.06 -1.90
CA ASP A 11 -13.76 4.33 -2.61
C ASP A 11 -12.52 4.11 -1.71
N PHE A 12 -12.40 4.86 -0.62
CA PHE A 12 -11.36 4.64 0.38
C PHE A 12 -11.35 3.18 0.88
N LEU A 13 -12.53 2.60 1.15
CA LEU A 13 -12.62 1.22 1.64
C LEU A 13 -12.25 0.21 0.54
N LYS A 14 -12.61 0.49 -0.71
CA LYS A 14 -12.26 -0.35 -1.87
C LYS A 14 -10.75 -0.36 -2.10
N VAL A 15 -10.11 0.80 -2.07
CA VAL A 15 -8.64 0.93 -2.20
C VAL A 15 -7.94 0.25 -1.02
N ARG A 16 -8.44 0.44 0.21
CA ARG A 16 -7.90 -0.20 1.41
C ARG A 16 -7.94 -1.73 1.33
N GLU A 17 -9.06 -2.32 0.89
CA GLU A 17 -9.18 -3.76 0.67
C GLU A 17 -8.23 -4.23 -0.42
N THR A 18 -8.20 -3.52 -1.55
CA THR A 18 -7.35 -3.88 -2.70
C THR A 18 -5.87 -3.92 -2.30
N LEU A 19 -5.40 -2.93 -1.55
CA LEU A 19 -4.03 -2.85 -1.05
C LEU A 19 -3.66 -4.02 -0.12
N SER A 20 -4.62 -4.59 0.63
CA SER A 20 -4.35 -5.76 1.49
C SER A 20 -3.95 -7.01 0.71
N ARG A 21 -4.30 -7.06 -0.58
CA ARG A 21 -3.98 -8.14 -1.52
C ARG A 21 -2.77 -7.84 -2.42
N ILE A 22 -2.00 -6.79 -2.12
CA ILE A 22 -0.84 -6.37 -2.90
C ILE A 22 0.39 -6.17 -2.01
N GLY A 23 1.51 -6.79 -2.39
CA GLY A 23 2.78 -6.55 -1.73
C GLY A 23 3.86 -7.56 -2.08
N VAL A 24 4.64 -7.98 -1.09
CA VAL A 24 5.74 -8.93 -1.28
C VAL A 24 5.30 -10.30 -0.80
N ALA A 25 5.46 -11.32 -1.63
CA ALA A 25 5.10 -12.69 -1.29
C ALA A 25 6.29 -13.48 -0.75
N SER A 26 6.10 -14.18 0.37
CA SER A 26 6.94 -15.31 0.77
C SER A 26 6.30 -16.60 0.29
N ARG A 27 6.87 -17.21 -0.75
CA ARG A 27 6.38 -18.49 -1.28
C ARG A 27 6.55 -19.64 -0.29
N LYS A 28 7.63 -19.63 0.50
CA LYS A 28 7.91 -20.65 1.50
C LYS A 28 6.83 -20.69 2.58
N GLU A 29 6.38 -19.53 3.04
CA GLU A 29 5.38 -19.42 4.10
C GLU A 29 3.95 -19.22 3.56
N ARG A 30 3.79 -19.11 2.23
CA ARG A 30 2.52 -18.76 1.56
C ARG A 30 1.86 -17.51 2.17
N LYS A 31 2.69 -16.51 2.48
CA LYS A 31 2.27 -15.23 3.05
C LYS A 31 2.45 -14.09 2.06
N LEU A 32 1.48 -13.19 2.03
CA LEU A 32 1.60 -11.91 1.35
C LEU A 32 1.76 -10.81 2.39
N TYR A 33 2.87 -10.08 2.33
CA TYR A 33 3.11 -8.92 3.18
C TYR A 33 2.64 -7.66 2.47
N GLN A 34 1.56 -7.05 2.97
CA GLN A 34 1.04 -5.77 2.49
C GLN A 34 2.15 -4.71 2.51
N SER A 35 2.38 -4.07 1.36
CA SER A 35 3.45 -3.07 1.22
C SER A 35 2.96 -1.63 1.39
N CYS A 36 1.75 -1.33 0.93
CA CYS A 36 1.22 0.03 0.89
C CYS A 36 -0.14 0.14 1.54
N HIS A 37 -0.45 1.35 2.01
CA HIS A 37 -1.69 1.69 2.67
C HIS A 37 -2.25 2.98 2.07
N ILE A 38 -3.57 3.11 2.12
CA ILE A 38 -4.22 4.40 1.88
C ILE A 38 -4.35 5.15 3.21
N LEU A 39 -3.92 6.41 3.23
CA LEU A 39 -3.94 7.29 4.38
C LEU A 39 -4.83 8.50 4.07
N HIS A 40 -5.74 8.83 4.97
CA HIS A 40 -6.50 10.07 4.93
C HIS A 40 -5.95 11.02 6.01
N LYS A 41 -5.42 12.17 5.60
CA LYS A 41 -4.81 13.16 6.50
C LYS A 41 -5.16 14.57 6.04
N GLN A 42 -5.75 15.37 6.94
CA GLN A 42 -6.07 16.79 6.70
C GLN A 42 -6.88 17.02 5.41
N GLY A 43 -7.87 16.16 5.13
CA GLY A 43 -8.72 16.29 3.94
C GLY A 43 -8.09 15.79 2.63
N ARG A 44 -6.89 15.18 2.69
CA ARG A 44 -6.16 14.68 1.52
C ARG A 44 -5.90 13.18 1.66
N TYR A 45 -5.83 12.49 0.52
CA TYR A 45 -5.57 11.06 0.46
C TYR A 45 -4.17 10.78 -0.07
N PHE A 46 -3.54 9.74 0.46
CA PHE A 46 -2.19 9.35 0.09
C PHE A 46 -2.08 7.83 -0.02
N ILE A 47 -1.33 7.36 -1.01
CA ILE A 47 -0.74 6.02 -0.98
C ILE A 47 0.63 6.13 -0.30
N VAL A 48 0.83 5.32 0.73
CA VAL A 48 2.04 5.36 1.57
C VAL A 48 2.59 3.96 1.75
N HIS A 49 3.92 3.83 1.76
CA HIS A 49 4.56 2.57 2.13
C HIS A 49 4.50 2.40 3.66
N PHE A 50 4.38 1.16 4.17
CA PHE A 50 4.27 0.93 5.63
C PHE A 50 5.45 1.50 6.44
N LYS A 51 6.65 1.58 5.82
CA LYS A 51 7.82 2.22 6.42
C LYS A 51 7.68 3.73 6.59
N GLU A 52 6.92 4.40 5.73
CA GLU A 52 6.59 5.83 5.87
C GLU A 52 5.66 6.04 7.07
N LEU A 53 4.73 5.10 7.31
CA LEU A 53 3.89 5.12 8.51
C LEU A 53 4.70 4.95 9.80
N PHE A 54 5.73 4.09 9.81
CA PHE A 54 6.66 4.01 10.94
C PHE A 54 7.39 5.33 11.20
N ALA A 55 7.85 6.03 10.15
CA ALA A 55 8.46 7.36 10.30
C ALA A 55 7.48 8.38 10.87
N LEU A 56 6.22 8.38 10.42
CA LEU A 56 5.17 9.27 10.95
C LEU A 56 4.90 9.05 12.44
N ASP A 57 5.06 7.81 12.93
CA ASP A 57 4.97 7.46 14.34
C ASP A 57 6.26 7.76 15.14
N GLY A 58 7.29 8.33 14.52
CA GLY A 58 8.59 8.60 15.14
C GLY A 58 9.45 7.35 15.38
N LYS A 59 9.12 6.21 14.74
CA LYS A 59 9.91 4.98 14.86
C LYS A 59 11.07 5.01 13.88
N GLN A 60 12.20 4.38 14.26
CA GLN A 60 13.29 4.14 13.33
C GLN A 60 12.81 3.25 12.18
N THR A 61 13.13 3.63 10.95
CA THR A 61 12.72 2.94 9.74
C THR A 61 13.79 3.14 8.66
N ASN A 62 14.01 2.12 7.84
CA ASN A 62 14.98 2.14 6.75
C ASN A 62 14.27 2.23 5.40
N LEU A 63 13.57 3.34 5.15
CA LEU A 63 12.93 3.58 3.86
C LEU A 63 14.00 3.66 2.76
N SER A 64 13.90 2.79 1.75
CA SER A 64 14.81 2.73 0.61
C SER A 64 14.14 3.25 -0.67
N GLU A 65 14.93 3.59 -1.68
CA GLU A 65 14.41 3.92 -3.02
C GLU A 65 13.56 2.79 -3.60
N ASN A 66 13.91 1.53 -3.35
CA ASN A 66 13.10 0.39 -3.81
C ASN A 66 11.75 0.27 -3.09
N ASP A 67 11.62 0.76 -1.85
CA ASP A 67 10.31 0.87 -1.17
C ASP A 67 9.44 1.95 -1.83
N ILE A 68 10.04 3.09 -2.21
CA ILE A 68 9.37 4.17 -2.97
C ILE A 68 8.96 3.67 -4.35
N ALA A 69 9.86 2.99 -5.05
CA ALA A 69 9.63 2.45 -6.39
C ALA A 69 8.48 1.42 -6.40
N ARG A 70 8.41 0.53 -5.40
CA ARG A 70 7.28 -0.39 -5.23
C ARG A 70 5.98 0.33 -4.91
N ARG A 71 6.01 1.35 -4.04
CA ARG A 71 4.82 2.19 -3.76
C ARG A 71 4.28 2.80 -5.05
N ASN A 72 5.16 3.39 -5.85
CA ASN A 72 4.79 4.05 -7.10
C ASN A 72 4.22 3.06 -8.13
N THR A 73 4.82 1.88 -8.31
CA THR A 73 4.25 0.84 -9.18
C THR A 73 2.87 0.39 -8.70
N ILE A 74 2.68 0.20 -7.39
CA ILE A 74 1.36 -0.15 -6.82
C ILE A 74 0.35 0.98 -7.07
N THR A 75 0.74 2.24 -6.88
CA THR A 75 -0.13 3.39 -7.16
C THR A 75 -0.52 3.46 -8.64
N ASN A 76 0.43 3.21 -9.56
CA ASN A 76 0.14 3.17 -10.99
C ASN A 76 -0.84 2.02 -11.32
N LEU A 77 -0.71 0.84 -10.72
CA LEU A 77 -1.71 -0.23 -10.89
C LEU A 77 -3.11 0.20 -10.43
N LEU A 78 -3.21 0.88 -9.28
CA LEU A 78 -4.50 1.39 -8.79
C LEU A 78 -5.09 2.44 -9.74
N LYS A 79 -4.24 3.30 -10.31
CA LYS A 79 -4.63 4.29 -11.33
C LYS A 79 -5.13 3.61 -12.60
N ASP A 80 -4.40 2.62 -13.11
CA ASP A 80 -4.76 1.87 -14.31
C ASP A 80 -6.09 1.12 -14.16
N TRP A 81 -6.45 0.72 -12.93
CA TRP A 81 -7.75 0.14 -12.59
C TRP A 81 -8.86 1.18 -12.32
N GLY A 82 -8.55 2.47 -12.41
CA GLY A 82 -9.51 3.55 -12.15
C GLY A 82 -9.94 3.67 -10.69
N LEU A 83 -9.15 3.16 -9.75
CA LEU A 83 -9.46 3.22 -8.31
C LEU A 83 -8.99 4.53 -7.67
N VAL A 84 -7.97 5.17 -8.24
CA VAL A 84 -7.39 6.43 -7.75
C VAL A 84 -6.93 7.28 -8.93
N GLU A 85 -6.82 8.59 -8.72
CA GLU A 85 -6.08 9.49 -9.60
C GLU A 85 -4.82 9.97 -8.90
N VAL A 86 -3.69 10.03 -9.61
CA VAL A 86 -2.40 10.40 -9.03
C VAL A 86 -2.18 11.91 -9.14
N LEU A 87 -1.99 12.58 -8.01
CA LEU A 87 -1.72 14.01 -7.94
C LEU A 87 -0.20 14.25 -7.84
N GLY A 88 0.51 13.95 -8.95
CA GLY A 88 1.96 14.10 -9.05
C GLY A 88 2.61 13.05 -9.95
N GLU A 89 3.93 12.87 -9.82
CA GLU A 89 4.69 11.87 -10.56
C GLU A 89 4.92 10.60 -9.71
N ALA A 90 4.57 9.45 -10.27
CA ALA A 90 4.78 8.15 -9.66
C ALA A 90 6.08 7.52 -10.16
N GLU A 91 7.20 8.21 -9.99
CA GLU A 91 8.55 7.75 -10.36
C GLU A 91 9.53 7.85 -9.18
N PRO A 92 10.56 6.97 -9.10
CA PRO A 92 10.81 5.82 -9.98
C PRO A 92 9.79 4.68 -9.76
N VAL A 93 9.79 3.67 -10.63
CA VAL A 93 8.94 2.47 -10.52
C VAL A 93 9.77 1.20 -10.35
N ALA A 94 9.30 0.25 -9.55
CA ALA A 94 9.89 -1.07 -9.42
C ALA A 94 9.31 -2.05 -10.46
N PRO A 95 10.06 -3.07 -10.89
CA PRO A 95 9.54 -4.11 -11.78
C PRO A 95 8.35 -4.85 -11.16
N LEU A 96 7.32 -5.14 -11.97
CA LEU A 96 6.15 -5.91 -11.54
C LEU A 96 6.49 -7.29 -10.96
N SER A 97 7.61 -7.89 -11.38
CA SER A 97 8.09 -9.17 -10.83
C SER A 97 8.41 -9.13 -9.33
N GLN A 98 8.63 -7.93 -8.77
CA GLN A 98 8.85 -7.73 -7.32
C GLN A 98 7.54 -7.55 -6.53
N ILE A 99 6.39 -7.52 -7.20
CA ILE A 99 5.08 -7.21 -6.61
C ILE A 99 4.15 -8.38 -6.88
N LYS A 100 3.61 -8.98 -5.82
CA LYS A 100 2.55 -9.97 -5.92
C LYS A 100 1.21 -9.26 -5.73
N VAL A 101 0.33 -9.46 -6.70
CA VAL A 101 -1.10 -9.13 -6.63
C VAL A 101 -1.85 -10.44 -6.50
N LEU A 102 -2.76 -10.54 -5.53
CA LEU A 102 -3.69 -11.66 -5.40
C LEU A 102 -5.07 -11.25 -5.89
N SER A 103 -5.67 -12.07 -6.75
CA SER A 103 -7.09 -11.96 -7.06
C SER A 103 -7.95 -12.20 -5.81
N TYR A 104 -9.23 -11.85 -5.89
CA TYR A 104 -10.15 -12.09 -4.78
C TYR A 104 -10.27 -13.58 -4.43
N SER A 105 -10.26 -14.47 -5.41
CA SER A 105 -10.33 -15.93 -5.22
C SER A 105 -9.04 -16.52 -4.65
N GLU A 106 -7.87 -16.00 -5.04
CA GLU A 106 -6.59 -16.49 -4.52
C GLU A 106 -6.33 -16.05 -3.08
N LYS A 107 -7.03 -15.05 -2.53
CA LYS A 107 -6.67 -14.50 -1.22
C LYS A 107 -6.82 -15.50 -0.07
N GLU A 108 -7.73 -16.47 -0.20
CA GLU A 108 -7.97 -17.52 0.81
C GLU A 108 -6.83 -18.53 0.87
N ASP A 109 -6.07 -18.66 -0.21
CA ASP A 109 -4.89 -19.50 -0.30
C ASP A 109 -3.67 -18.91 0.41
N TRP A 110 -3.72 -17.63 0.82
CA TRP A 110 -2.57 -16.90 1.33
C TRP A 110 -2.87 -16.30 2.70
N THR A 111 -1.88 -16.30 3.60
CA THR A 111 -1.97 -15.47 4.79
C THR A 111 -1.65 -14.03 4.43
N LEU A 112 -2.65 -13.13 4.55
CA LEU A 112 -2.47 -11.69 4.35
C LEU A 112 -1.91 -11.04 5.61
N GLU A 113 -0.63 -10.70 5.58
CA GLU A 113 0.09 -10.13 6.72
C GLU A 113 0.24 -8.62 6.57
N THR A 114 -0.19 -7.87 7.59
CA THR A 114 -0.10 -6.41 7.60
C THR A 114 0.98 -5.94 8.57
N LYS A 115 2.09 -5.39 8.05
CA LYS A 115 3.21 -4.89 8.87
C LYS A 115 2.89 -3.63 9.69
N TYR A 116 1.83 -2.91 9.33
CA TYR A 116 1.39 -1.70 10.03
C TYR A 116 -0.12 -1.68 10.20
N ASN A 117 -0.58 -1.64 11.45
CA ASN A 117 -2.00 -1.53 11.77
C ASN A 117 -2.38 -0.07 12.00
N ILE A 118 -3.05 0.55 11.02
CA ILE A 118 -3.57 1.93 11.15
C ILE A 118 -4.64 1.95 12.26
N GLY A 119 -4.42 2.77 13.29
CA GLY A 119 -5.41 3.03 14.33
C GLY A 119 -5.40 2.09 15.54
N LYS A 120 -4.43 1.18 15.68
CA LYS A 120 -4.21 0.54 17.00
C LYS A 120 -3.66 1.59 17.96
N LYS A 121 -4.44 1.92 19.01
CA LYS A 121 -3.95 2.69 20.16
C LYS A 121 -2.66 2.01 20.68
N LYS A 122 -1.67 2.81 21.07
CA LYS A 122 -0.57 2.30 21.91
C LYS A 122 -1.22 1.58 23.10
N GLU A 123 -1.02 0.28 23.23
CA GLU A 123 -1.06 -0.31 24.57
C GLU A 123 0.07 0.35 25.35
N VAL A 124 -0.32 1.00 26.44
CA VAL A 124 0.59 1.69 27.37
C VAL A 124 1.24 0.65 28.25
#